data_AF-A0A7W7Z4U7-F1
#
_entry.id   AF-A0A7W7Z4U7-F1
#
_cell.length_a   1.000
_cell.length_b   1.000
_cell.length_c   1.000
_cell.angle_alpha   90.00
_cell.angle_beta   90.00
_cell.angle_gamma   90.00
#
_symmetry.space_group_name_H-M   'P 1'
#
loop_
_entity.id
_entity.type
_entity.pdbx_description
1 polymer ?
#
loop_
_entity_poly.entity_id
_entity_poly.type
_entity_poly.pdbx_seq_one_letter_code
_entity_poly.pdbx_strand_id
1 'polypeptide(L)'
;MFLQDRLAKMGAGIMMSLLLKLMYSVLLLGIAGMAARELWTVWLDTRVYIGAFDVVTDTGRDDPASEAFPKRIVAAQAILAQQMNGYLARRSVQAPTDVTYAIAGLAPLQLPPEALAGVDITVQSINLKQVLTAVRRGFLAPNEVQGHVTERDGAVLAAVDWPRAPAPADGNPAQTQFLVPGRSSVQESAAYIACAIAWARAASTDRTLAAVPRTQLCDFAAALADLYALEDKAKSDTGLEAAQIAVVRRRAASLHAHFGDRSVLPDLYRLRADLLELLPETGRTPNELIDVQEDRLRYAMQSAQLRDLPEETKRLAAQALARPAIILDNGVPKDAPENWAGLLNRHTGEIVVAAAATGIVVGADGQPIGTASIVAPGMIMTASHVMNAARREPNAESPPGAARPRLCLGPSRADCGSSFAIGEMIYDGAKDGFKIVLMQIDAHDPVLDPPLAVTDPSPESNAIVGKYAYVIGYPFNDARLPTEFVDRLLQDLSGRQRMMPGRILALSKAGVAGVPSAHALYTTDISTTGGVGGGPLLDLATGKVIGVSYSGIWQGARGKFAYAETIPPAALALIGRRNRGEPDEAPTAPATGTPPTAPAATDPPPTAPATPDATPADPSAPAAPASR
;
A
#
# COMPACT_ATOMS: atom_id res chain seq x y z
N MET A 1 -5.62 -93.46 37.59
CA MET A 1 -6.36 -92.24 38.01
C MET A 1 -5.52 -91.29 38.88
N PHE A 2 -4.81 -91.76 39.92
CA PHE A 2 -3.99 -90.89 40.79
C PHE A 2 -2.75 -90.24 40.14
N LEU A 3 -2.16 -90.87 39.10
CA LEU A 3 -0.99 -90.31 38.39
C LEU A 3 -1.35 -89.15 37.44
N GLN A 4 -2.57 -89.16 36.87
CA GLN A 4 -3.05 -88.11 35.96
C GLN A 4 -3.35 -86.81 36.72
N ASP A 5 -3.88 -86.89 37.94
CA ASP A 5 -4.21 -85.69 38.74
C ASP A 5 -2.95 -84.95 39.25
N ARG A 6 -1.87 -85.68 39.56
CA ARG A 6 -0.59 -85.06 39.93
C ARG A 6 0.15 -84.44 38.75
N LEU A 7 0.07 -85.03 37.56
CA LEU A 7 0.65 -84.44 36.34
C LEU A 7 -0.10 -83.17 35.91
N ALA A 8 -1.42 -83.12 36.06
CA ALA A 8 -2.22 -81.92 35.78
C ALA A 8 -1.91 -80.75 36.73
N LYS A 9 -1.73 -81.01 38.03
CA LYS A 9 -1.40 -79.97 39.03
C LYS A 9 0.02 -79.43 38.90
N MET A 10 1.01 -80.28 38.54
CA MET A 10 2.38 -79.79 38.25
C MET A 10 2.45 -78.99 36.94
N GLY A 11 1.68 -79.39 35.91
CA GLY A 11 1.57 -78.63 34.67
C GLY A 11 1.01 -77.23 34.86
N ALA A 12 -0.03 -77.07 35.68
CA ALA A 12 -0.67 -75.77 35.94
C ALA A 12 0.26 -74.74 36.60
N GLY A 13 1.08 -75.16 37.58
CA GLY A 13 2.00 -74.26 38.28
C GLY A 13 3.14 -73.75 37.38
N ILE A 14 3.71 -74.64 36.55
CA ILE A 14 4.77 -74.28 35.60
C ILE A 14 4.20 -73.38 34.50
N MET A 15 3.00 -73.69 33.99
CA MET A 15 2.35 -72.87 32.96
C MET A 15 2.03 -71.47 33.47
N MET A 16 1.57 -71.32 34.72
CA MET A 16 1.28 -70.01 35.32
C MET A 16 2.55 -69.17 35.56
N SER A 17 3.66 -69.80 35.98
CA SER A 17 4.96 -69.10 36.12
C SER A 17 5.51 -68.60 34.79
N LEU A 18 5.43 -69.42 33.73
CA LEU A 18 5.85 -69.01 32.39
C LEU A 18 4.99 -67.87 31.85
N LEU A 19 3.67 -67.92 32.08
CA LEU A 19 2.74 -66.86 31.66
C LEU A 19 3.02 -65.55 32.39
N LEU A 20 3.34 -65.59 33.70
CA LEU A 20 3.73 -64.41 34.48
C LEU A 20 5.07 -63.82 33.98
N LYS A 21 6.08 -64.66 33.72
CA LYS A 21 7.37 -64.21 33.17
C LYS A 21 7.22 -63.62 31.77
N LEU A 22 6.35 -64.21 30.94
CA LEU A 22 6.06 -63.69 29.61
C LEU A 22 5.34 -62.33 29.70
N MET A 23 4.32 -62.21 30.55
CA MET A 23 3.65 -60.92 30.79
C MET A 23 4.63 -59.86 31.32
N TYR A 24 5.48 -60.22 32.27
CA TYR A 24 6.50 -59.31 32.80
C TYR A 24 7.52 -58.91 31.73
N SER A 25 7.95 -59.85 30.88
CA SER A 25 8.88 -59.56 29.78
C SER A 25 8.24 -58.68 28.70
N VAL A 26 6.97 -58.90 28.35
CA VAL A 26 6.22 -58.05 27.43
C VAL A 26 6.04 -56.65 28.03
N LEU A 27 5.75 -56.54 29.32
CA LEU A 27 5.65 -55.25 30.01
C LEU A 27 7.00 -54.51 29.98
N LEU A 28 8.10 -55.19 30.31
CA LEU A 28 9.44 -54.59 30.26
C LEU A 28 9.86 -54.20 28.85
N LEU A 29 9.58 -55.02 27.84
CA LEU A 29 9.83 -54.69 26.43
C LEU A 29 8.98 -53.52 25.96
N GLY A 30 7.72 -53.42 26.42
CA GLY A 30 6.86 -52.27 26.17
C GLY A 30 7.41 -50.98 26.77
N ILE A 31 7.86 -51.03 28.03
CA ILE A 31 8.52 -49.90 28.70
C ILE A 31 9.83 -49.53 27.99
N ALA A 32 10.66 -50.51 27.64
CA ALA A 32 11.90 -50.28 26.91
C ALA A 32 11.67 -49.70 25.52
N GLY A 33 10.64 -50.17 24.79
CA GLY A 33 10.25 -49.63 23.49
C GLY A 33 9.72 -48.20 23.58
N MET A 34 8.91 -47.89 24.60
CA MET A 34 8.46 -46.52 24.88
C MET A 34 9.66 -45.62 25.23
N ALA A 35 10.55 -46.08 26.11
CA ALA A 35 11.76 -45.36 26.48
C ALA A 35 12.69 -45.14 25.28
N ALA A 36 12.87 -46.14 24.41
CA ALA A 36 13.68 -46.00 23.19
C ALA A 36 13.04 -45.06 22.18
N ARG A 37 11.71 -45.08 22.02
CA ARG A 37 10.97 -44.14 21.18
C ARG A 37 11.10 -42.71 21.71
N GLU A 38 10.93 -42.51 23.02
CA GLU A 38 11.11 -41.19 23.66
C GLU A 38 12.56 -40.73 23.59
N LEU A 39 13.52 -41.64 23.76
CA LEU A 39 14.93 -41.31 23.59
C LEU A 39 15.18 -40.88 22.15
N TRP A 40 14.63 -41.59 21.16
CA TRP A 40 14.76 -41.28 19.73
C TRP A 40 14.13 -39.94 19.36
N THR A 41 12.92 -39.65 19.86
CA THR A 41 12.28 -38.35 19.65
C THR A 41 13.09 -37.23 20.26
N VAL A 42 13.63 -37.40 21.48
CA VAL A 42 14.50 -36.42 22.13
C VAL A 42 15.84 -36.26 21.39
N TRP A 43 16.40 -37.34 20.84
CA TRP A 43 17.70 -37.32 20.16
C TRP A 43 17.65 -36.66 18.79
N LEU A 44 16.55 -36.85 18.06
CA LEU A 44 16.32 -36.25 16.75
C LEU A 44 15.45 -35.01 16.81
N ASP A 45 15.24 -34.46 18.01
CA ASP A 45 14.46 -33.25 18.14
C ASP A 45 15.25 -32.04 17.66
N THR A 46 14.94 -31.57 16.46
CA THR A 46 15.48 -30.34 15.91
C THR A 46 14.68 -29.11 16.32
N ARG A 47 13.62 -29.27 17.14
CA ARG A 47 12.80 -28.14 17.60
C ARG A 47 13.60 -27.23 18.51
N VAL A 48 13.27 -25.94 18.44
CA VAL A 48 13.82 -24.91 19.32
C VAL A 48 12.87 -24.76 20.49
N TYR A 49 13.41 -24.86 21.70
CA TYR A 49 12.69 -24.68 22.96
C TYR A 49 13.01 -23.32 23.56
N ILE A 50 12.01 -22.67 24.17
CA ILE A 50 12.24 -21.45 24.96
C ILE A 50 12.40 -21.85 26.42
N GLY A 51 13.62 -21.70 26.93
CA GLY A 51 14.02 -22.04 28.29
C GLY A 51 13.68 -20.97 29.32
N ALA A 52 14.36 -21.03 30.46
CA ALA A 52 14.17 -20.06 31.54
C ALA A 52 14.80 -18.69 31.19
N PHE A 53 14.12 -17.63 31.59
CA PHE A 53 14.64 -16.26 31.53
C PHE A 53 14.57 -15.65 32.93
N ASP A 54 15.69 -15.18 33.46
CA ASP A 54 15.68 -14.44 34.73
C ASP A 54 15.37 -12.97 34.44
N VAL A 55 14.19 -12.52 34.86
CA VAL A 55 13.77 -11.11 34.76
C VAL A 55 14.14 -10.41 36.07
N VAL A 56 14.95 -9.36 35.96
CA VAL A 56 15.40 -8.51 37.06
C VAL A 56 14.86 -7.11 36.84
N THR A 57 14.12 -6.59 37.80
CA THR A 57 13.61 -5.22 37.84
C THR A 57 14.42 -4.39 38.83
N ASP A 58 14.11 -3.11 38.97
CA ASP A 58 14.74 -2.22 39.96
C ASP A 58 14.58 -2.72 41.42
N THR A 59 13.60 -3.59 41.70
CA THR A 59 13.37 -4.17 43.04
C THR A 59 14.03 -5.54 43.24
N GLY A 60 14.70 -6.08 42.21
CA GLY A 60 15.36 -7.38 42.25
C GLY A 60 14.75 -8.38 41.27
N ARG A 61 14.93 -9.67 41.55
CA ARG A 61 14.41 -10.76 40.72
C ARG A 61 12.88 -10.81 40.79
N ASP A 62 12.22 -10.78 39.65
CA ASP A 62 10.76 -10.91 39.52
C ASP A 62 10.42 -12.31 39.00
N ASP A 63 10.14 -13.24 39.93
CA ASP A 63 9.83 -14.63 39.60
C ASP A 63 8.57 -14.79 38.73
N PRO A 64 7.43 -14.10 39.02
CA PRO A 64 6.27 -14.11 38.14
C PRO A 64 6.58 -13.64 36.71
N ALA A 65 7.36 -12.55 36.55
CA ALA A 65 7.74 -12.06 35.24
C ALA A 65 8.68 -13.05 34.53
N SER A 66 9.61 -13.67 35.26
CA SER A 66 10.53 -14.71 34.78
C SER A 66 9.78 -15.93 34.23
N GLU A 67 8.71 -16.37 34.92
CA GLU A 67 7.87 -17.49 34.46
C GLU A 67 7.00 -17.12 33.24
N ALA A 68 6.53 -15.87 33.19
CA ALA A 68 5.68 -15.39 32.09
C ALA A 68 6.47 -15.08 30.81
N PHE A 69 7.75 -14.71 30.90
CA PHE A 69 8.53 -14.23 29.77
C PHE A 69 8.71 -15.26 28.64
N PRO A 70 9.05 -16.54 28.89
CA PRO A 70 9.09 -17.58 27.86
C PRO A 70 7.77 -17.72 27.11
N LYS A 71 6.64 -17.68 27.84
CA LYS A 71 5.28 -17.78 27.28
C LYS A 71 5.00 -16.59 26.36
N ARG A 72 5.47 -15.39 26.70
CA ARG A 72 5.36 -14.19 25.86
C ARG A 72 6.17 -14.30 24.56
N ILE A 73 7.37 -14.89 24.60
CA ILE A 73 8.18 -15.14 23.38
C ILE A 73 7.42 -16.06 22.43
N VAL A 74 6.89 -17.18 22.92
CA VAL A 74 6.14 -18.15 22.11
C VAL A 74 4.88 -17.50 21.52
N ALA A 75 4.12 -16.76 22.32
CA ALA A 75 2.94 -16.04 21.86
C ALA A 75 3.30 -14.99 20.79
N ALA A 76 4.35 -14.21 21.00
CA ALA A 76 4.81 -13.21 20.04
C ALA A 76 5.25 -13.83 18.72
N GLN A 77 5.90 -15.00 18.74
CA GLN A 77 6.29 -15.70 17.52
C GLN A 77 5.07 -16.24 16.76
N ALA A 78 4.05 -16.74 17.45
CA ALA A 78 2.80 -17.19 16.82
C ALA A 78 2.08 -16.02 16.14
N ILE A 79 1.98 -14.86 16.83
CA ILE A 79 1.42 -13.63 16.27
C ILE A 79 2.23 -13.18 15.04
N LEU A 80 3.56 -13.16 15.14
CA LEU A 80 4.43 -12.78 14.03
C LEU A 80 4.22 -13.69 12.82
N ALA A 81 4.18 -15.01 13.01
CA ALA A 81 3.94 -15.96 11.93
C ALA A 81 2.58 -15.74 11.26
N GLN A 82 1.53 -15.51 12.04
CA GLN A 82 0.20 -15.19 11.52
C GLN A 82 0.19 -13.88 10.73
N GLN A 83 0.78 -12.81 11.27
CA GLN A 83 0.85 -11.50 10.62
C GLN A 83 1.67 -11.55 9.33
N MET A 84 2.82 -12.23 9.34
CA MET A 84 3.64 -12.43 8.15
C MET A 84 2.91 -13.21 7.06
N ASN A 85 2.28 -14.33 7.42
CA ASN A 85 1.49 -15.12 6.47
C ASN A 85 0.31 -14.31 5.94
N GLY A 86 -0.38 -13.54 6.79
CA GLY A 86 -1.45 -12.64 6.38
C GLY A 86 -0.97 -11.55 5.41
N TYR A 87 0.19 -10.96 5.68
CA TYR A 87 0.79 -9.91 4.86
C TYR A 87 1.27 -10.46 3.50
N LEU A 88 1.90 -11.64 3.50
CA LEU A 88 2.32 -12.32 2.27
C LEU A 88 1.15 -12.91 1.48
N ALA A 89 0.09 -13.40 2.14
CA ALA A 89 -1.09 -13.93 1.43
C ALA A 89 -1.82 -12.83 0.67
N ARG A 90 -1.77 -11.57 1.15
CA ARG A 90 -2.26 -10.41 0.37
C ARG A 90 -1.54 -10.27 -0.98
N ARG A 91 -0.31 -10.82 -1.13
CA ARG A 91 0.49 -10.90 -2.38
C ARG A 91 0.16 -12.12 -3.25
N SER A 92 0.02 -13.31 -2.65
CA SER A 92 0.04 -14.59 -3.38
C SER A 92 -1.21 -14.90 -4.21
N VAL A 93 -2.36 -14.27 -3.91
CA VAL A 93 -3.62 -14.58 -4.61
C VAL A 93 -3.55 -14.27 -6.11
N GLN A 94 -2.63 -13.41 -6.56
CA GLN A 94 -2.62 -12.94 -7.96
C GLN A 94 -1.23 -12.81 -8.60
N ALA A 95 -0.13 -12.90 -7.83
CA ALA A 95 1.23 -13.08 -8.35
C ALA A 95 1.86 -14.40 -7.84
N PRO A 96 1.34 -15.58 -8.26
CA PRO A 96 1.74 -16.88 -7.73
C PRO A 96 3.21 -17.24 -7.95
N THR A 97 3.97 -16.45 -8.71
CA THR A 97 5.35 -16.75 -9.12
C THR A 97 6.43 -16.08 -8.27
N ASP A 98 6.11 -15.09 -7.42
CA ASP A 98 7.13 -14.38 -6.64
C ASP A 98 7.19 -14.88 -5.18
N VAL A 99 7.74 -16.09 -5.03
CA VAL A 99 8.04 -16.73 -3.74
C VAL A 99 9.40 -16.31 -3.16
N THR A 100 10.08 -15.33 -3.78
CA THR A 100 11.50 -14.98 -3.49
C THR A 100 11.76 -14.62 -2.03
N TYR A 101 10.72 -14.26 -1.25
CA TYR A 101 10.83 -13.90 0.17
C TYR A 101 9.76 -14.55 1.04
N ALA A 102 9.19 -15.69 0.62
CA ALA A 102 8.40 -16.49 1.53
C ALA A 102 9.33 -16.98 2.65
N ILE A 103 9.14 -16.48 3.88
CA ILE A 103 9.97 -16.89 5.03
C ILE A 103 9.60 -18.33 5.40
N ALA A 104 10.22 -19.27 4.70
CA ALA A 104 10.17 -20.68 5.05
C ALA A 104 10.77 -20.86 6.45
N GLY A 105 10.14 -21.70 7.27
CA GLY A 105 10.68 -22.04 8.59
C GLY A 105 10.10 -21.27 9.79
N LEU A 106 9.01 -20.51 9.62
CA LEU A 106 8.20 -19.98 10.73
C LEU A 106 7.39 -21.08 11.45
N ALA A 107 7.98 -22.25 11.67
CA ALA A 107 7.34 -23.28 12.47
C ALA A 107 7.18 -22.76 13.91
N PRO A 108 6.01 -22.97 14.54
CA PRO A 108 5.74 -22.48 15.88
C PRO A 108 6.77 -23.02 16.88
N LEU A 109 7.29 -22.12 17.70
CA LEU A 109 8.10 -22.40 18.88
C LEU A 109 7.22 -23.16 19.86
N GLN A 110 7.86 -24.05 20.60
CA GLN A 110 7.21 -24.83 21.63
C GLN A 110 7.88 -24.53 22.96
N LEU A 111 7.06 -24.42 23.99
CA LEU A 111 7.58 -24.51 25.35
C LEU A 111 8.10 -25.95 25.56
N PRO A 112 9.13 -26.14 26.39
CA PRO A 112 9.54 -27.46 26.83
C PRO A 112 8.30 -28.24 27.29
N PRO A 113 8.09 -29.48 26.82
CA PRO A 113 6.91 -30.24 27.23
C PRO A 113 6.91 -30.40 28.75
N GLU A 114 5.96 -29.75 29.41
CA GLU A 114 5.70 -29.87 30.84
C GLU A 114 4.97 -31.18 31.19
N ALA A 115 5.02 -32.18 30.31
CA ALA A 115 4.29 -33.45 30.43
C ALA A 115 4.60 -34.22 31.74
N LEU A 116 5.64 -33.83 32.48
CA LEU A 116 6.00 -34.37 33.80
C LEU A 116 6.11 -33.28 34.90
N ALA A 117 5.76 -32.02 34.61
CA ALA A 117 5.84 -30.95 35.60
C ALA A 117 4.86 -31.14 36.76
N GLY A 118 3.72 -31.80 36.52
CA GLY A 118 2.68 -32.07 37.51
C GLY A 118 2.66 -33.49 38.10
N VAL A 119 3.60 -34.38 37.74
CA VAL A 119 3.62 -35.76 38.25
C VAL A 119 4.92 -36.02 39.00
N ASP A 120 4.90 -35.81 40.32
CA ASP A 120 5.99 -36.23 41.21
C ASP A 120 5.89 -37.74 41.45
N ILE A 121 6.53 -38.52 40.57
CA ILE A 121 6.69 -39.96 40.77
C ILE A 121 7.94 -40.18 41.63
N THR A 122 7.74 -40.37 42.92
CA THR A 122 8.78 -40.86 43.83
C THR A 122 8.66 -42.37 43.99
N VAL A 123 9.57 -43.13 43.41
CA VAL A 123 9.71 -44.57 43.70
C VAL A 123 10.91 -44.73 44.61
N GLN A 124 10.70 -45.19 45.85
CA GLN A 124 11.76 -45.43 46.84
C GLN A 124 12.68 -44.22 47.07
N SER A 125 12.09 -43.03 47.22
CA SER A 125 12.83 -41.76 47.45
C SER A 125 13.71 -41.29 46.29
N ILE A 126 13.70 -41.98 45.14
CA ILE A 126 14.36 -41.50 43.93
C ILE A 126 13.37 -40.60 43.21
N ASN A 127 13.72 -39.32 43.11
CA ASN A 127 12.96 -38.35 42.33
C ASN A 127 13.23 -38.62 40.85
N LEU A 128 12.29 -39.32 40.19
CA LEU A 128 12.44 -39.73 38.80
C LEU A 128 12.58 -38.51 37.86
N LYS A 129 12.00 -37.36 38.23
CA LYS A 129 12.14 -36.09 37.49
C LYS A 129 13.59 -35.59 37.53
N GLN A 130 14.27 -35.66 38.67
CA GLN A 130 15.69 -35.28 38.76
C GLN A 130 16.57 -36.22 37.92
N VAL A 131 16.32 -37.52 37.98
CA VAL A 131 17.06 -38.51 37.18
C VAL A 131 16.83 -38.29 35.69
N LEU A 132 15.58 -38.13 35.24
CA LEU A 132 15.27 -37.85 33.84
C LEU A 132 15.83 -36.50 33.36
N THR A 133 15.80 -35.47 34.22
CA THR A 133 16.39 -34.16 33.90
C THR A 133 17.91 -34.26 33.80
N ALA A 134 18.56 -35.00 34.70
CA ALA A 134 20.00 -35.22 34.68
C ALA A 134 20.43 -36.05 33.46
N VAL A 135 19.69 -37.11 33.14
CA VAL A 135 19.87 -37.91 31.92
C VAL A 135 19.69 -37.02 30.68
N ARG A 136 18.60 -36.24 30.60
CA ARG A 136 18.36 -35.32 29.47
C ARG A 136 19.51 -34.33 29.29
N ARG A 137 19.99 -33.69 30.37
CA ARG A 137 21.12 -32.76 30.33
C ARG A 137 22.46 -33.46 29.99
N GLY A 138 22.65 -34.70 30.43
CA GLY A 138 23.89 -35.44 30.25
C GLY A 138 24.11 -35.97 28.83
N PHE A 139 23.04 -36.27 28.08
CA PHE A 139 23.18 -36.87 26.75
C PHE A 139 23.21 -35.86 25.60
N LEU A 140 22.41 -34.79 25.62
CA LEU A 140 22.50 -33.65 24.69
C LEU A 140 21.91 -32.41 25.36
N ALA A 141 22.64 -31.30 25.37
CA ALA A 141 22.04 -30.02 25.71
C ALA A 141 20.86 -29.77 24.75
N PRO A 142 19.63 -29.57 25.26
CA PRO A 142 18.48 -29.28 24.42
C PRO A 142 18.78 -28.05 23.56
N ASN A 143 18.18 -27.98 22.38
CA ASN A 143 18.23 -26.79 21.53
C ASN A 143 17.35 -25.70 22.16
N GLU A 144 17.86 -25.12 23.25
CA GLU A 144 17.13 -24.25 24.18
C GLU A 144 17.67 -22.82 24.09
N VAL A 145 16.75 -21.86 24.09
CA VAL A 145 17.02 -20.43 24.12
C VAL A 145 16.69 -19.91 25.51
N GLN A 146 17.69 -19.39 26.22
CA GLN A 146 17.57 -18.91 27.59
C GLN A 146 18.21 -17.52 27.72
N GLY A 147 18.07 -16.85 28.86
CA GLY A 147 18.72 -15.55 29.02
C GLY A 147 18.40 -14.79 30.30
N HIS A 148 18.86 -13.54 30.32
CA HIS A 148 18.60 -12.59 31.40
C HIS A 148 17.95 -11.34 30.82
N VAL A 149 16.91 -10.84 31.50
CA VAL A 149 16.19 -9.62 31.14
C VAL A 149 16.34 -8.64 32.29
N THR A 150 16.74 -7.42 32.00
CA THR A 150 16.86 -6.34 32.99
C THR A 150 15.96 -5.19 32.58
N GLU A 151 15.01 -4.85 33.45
CA GLU A 151 14.14 -3.69 33.32
C GLU A 151 14.63 -2.59 34.25
N ARG A 152 15.04 -1.45 33.68
CA ARG A 152 15.58 -0.32 34.41
C ARG A 152 15.24 0.99 33.70
N ASP A 153 14.78 1.98 34.47
CA ASP A 153 14.51 3.34 33.97
C ASP A 153 13.56 3.38 32.75
N GLY A 154 12.60 2.45 32.68
CA GLY A 154 11.65 2.32 31.56
C GLY A 154 12.25 1.74 30.27
N ALA A 155 13.49 1.25 30.33
CA ALA A 155 14.13 0.49 29.26
C ALA A 155 14.29 -0.98 29.68
N VAL A 156 14.04 -1.89 28.74
CA VAL A 156 14.26 -3.32 28.92
C VAL A 156 15.41 -3.76 28.04
N LEU A 157 16.42 -4.34 28.66
CA LEU A 157 17.58 -4.96 28.03
C LEU A 157 17.48 -6.47 28.21
N ALA A 158 17.88 -7.25 27.21
CA ALA A 158 17.96 -8.70 27.37
C ALA A 158 19.24 -9.24 26.74
N ALA A 159 19.86 -10.19 27.43
CA ALA A 159 20.96 -11.00 26.92
C ALA A 159 20.46 -12.42 26.72
N VAL A 160 20.56 -12.92 25.50
CA VAL A 160 20.05 -14.23 25.10
C VAL A 160 21.21 -15.15 24.79
N ASP A 161 21.13 -16.38 25.31
CA ASP A 161 22.03 -17.50 25.06
C ASP A 161 21.27 -18.61 24.33
N TRP A 162 21.79 -19.01 23.17
CA TRP A 162 21.27 -20.06 22.31
C TRP A 162 22.45 -20.88 21.75
N PRO A 163 23.03 -21.79 22.55
CA PRO A 163 24.28 -22.49 22.20
C PRO A 163 24.23 -23.28 20.88
N ARG A 164 23.03 -23.68 20.46
CA ARG A 164 22.78 -24.46 19.24
C ARG A 164 22.07 -23.65 18.15
N ALA A 165 22.21 -22.33 18.16
CA ALA A 165 21.74 -21.47 17.09
C ALA A 165 22.26 -21.98 15.73
N PRO A 166 21.42 -22.06 14.69
CA PRO A 166 21.89 -22.47 13.38
C PRO A 166 22.75 -21.36 12.76
N ALA A 167 23.79 -21.76 12.01
CA ALA A 167 24.59 -20.82 11.24
C ALA A 167 23.78 -20.32 10.02
N PRO A 168 23.79 -19.02 9.72
CA PRO A 168 23.22 -18.49 8.47
C PRO A 168 23.85 -19.10 7.21
N ALA A 169 23.08 -19.21 6.12
CA ALA A 169 23.50 -19.83 4.86
C ALA A 169 24.51 -19.00 4.03
N ASP A 170 24.82 -17.78 4.47
CA ASP A 170 25.86 -16.92 3.90
C ASP A 170 27.26 -17.22 4.47
N GLY A 171 27.37 -18.13 5.43
CA GLY A 171 28.63 -18.52 6.07
C GLY A 171 29.01 -17.69 7.28
N ASN A 172 28.18 -16.73 7.71
CA ASN A 172 28.39 -16.03 8.97
C ASN A 172 28.30 -17.00 10.16
N PRO A 173 29.03 -16.72 11.26
CA PRO A 173 28.98 -17.58 12.44
C PRO A 173 27.56 -17.59 13.04
N ALA A 174 27.19 -18.74 13.61
CA ALA A 174 25.96 -18.85 14.38
C ALA A 174 25.95 -17.84 15.53
N GLN A 175 24.85 -17.10 15.68
CA GLN A 175 24.67 -16.14 16.76
C GLN A 175 24.23 -16.88 18.02
N THR A 176 25.16 -17.59 18.66
CA THR A 176 24.87 -18.35 19.87
C THR A 176 24.59 -17.45 21.07
N GLN A 177 24.97 -16.17 21.01
CA GLN A 177 24.63 -15.17 22.01
C GLN A 177 24.29 -13.86 21.34
N PHE A 178 23.30 -13.15 21.86
CA PHE A 178 22.98 -11.82 21.38
C PHE A 178 22.31 -10.93 22.42
N LEU A 179 22.53 -9.63 22.26
CA LEU A 179 21.86 -8.59 23.04
C LEU A 179 20.63 -8.08 22.27
N VAL A 180 19.54 -7.89 23.00
CA VAL A 180 18.34 -7.21 22.53
C VAL A 180 18.54 -5.71 22.71
N PRO A 181 18.37 -4.89 21.65
CA PRO A 181 18.40 -3.43 21.78
C PRO A 181 17.38 -2.96 22.82
N GLY A 182 17.67 -1.88 23.55
CA GLY A 182 16.77 -1.35 24.57
C GLY A 182 15.35 -1.13 24.04
N ARG A 183 14.37 -1.78 24.68
CA ARG A 183 12.94 -1.68 24.33
C ARG A 183 12.16 -0.98 25.42
N SER A 184 10.98 -0.46 25.08
CA SER A 184 10.14 0.26 26.04
C SER A 184 9.35 -0.65 26.97
N SER A 185 9.32 -1.95 26.69
CA SER A 185 8.62 -2.93 27.50
C SER A 185 9.17 -4.35 27.39
N VAL A 186 8.83 -5.16 28.38
CA VAL A 186 9.11 -6.61 28.40
C VAL A 186 8.44 -7.32 27.21
N GLN A 187 7.26 -6.85 26.79
CA GLN A 187 6.55 -7.42 25.64
C GLN A 187 7.28 -7.15 24.31
N GLU A 188 7.77 -5.93 24.09
CA GLU A 188 8.58 -5.60 22.91
C GLU A 188 9.89 -6.40 22.87
N SER A 189 10.52 -6.61 24.03
CA SER A 189 11.73 -7.44 24.14
C SER A 189 11.44 -8.90 23.78
N ALA A 190 10.35 -9.47 24.30
CA ALA A 190 9.93 -10.83 23.96
C ALA A 190 9.63 -10.98 22.45
N ALA A 191 8.97 -9.99 21.84
CA ALA A 191 8.69 -9.96 20.40
C ALA A 191 9.97 -9.87 19.56
N TYR A 192 10.97 -9.09 20.01
CA TYR A 192 12.26 -9.02 19.34
C TYR A 192 13.02 -10.35 19.40
N ILE A 193 13.04 -11.02 20.55
CA ILE A 193 13.66 -12.35 20.71
C ILE A 193 12.95 -13.37 19.81
N ALA A 194 11.61 -13.37 19.79
CA ALA A 194 10.82 -14.20 18.90
C ALA A 194 11.19 -14.00 17.42
N CYS A 195 11.31 -12.73 17.00
CA CYS A 195 11.77 -12.40 15.65
C CYS A 195 13.22 -12.87 15.39
N ALA A 196 14.14 -12.65 16.33
CA ALA A 196 15.55 -13.03 16.17
C ALA A 196 15.71 -14.54 15.96
N ILE A 197 14.93 -15.34 16.71
CA ILE A 197 14.88 -16.80 16.55
C ILE A 197 14.31 -17.17 15.17
N ALA A 198 13.21 -16.52 14.76
CA ALA A 198 12.61 -16.74 13.45
C ALA A 198 13.59 -16.40 12.30
N TRP A 199 14.30 -15.27 12.39
CA TRP A 199 15.33 -14.86 11.45
C TRP A 199 16.43 -15.91 11.33
N ALA A 200 17.03 -16.31 12.46
CA ALA A 200 18.16 -17.26 12.45
C ALA A 200 17.77 -18.61 11.81
N ARG A 201 16.56 -19.10 12.08
CA ARG A 201 16.05 -20.34 11.49
C ARG A 201 15.80 -20.23 9.99
N ALA A 202 15.27 -19.10 9.53
CA ALA A 202 15.00 -18.92 8.11
C ALA A 202 16.30 -18.62 7.33
N ALA A 203 17.18 -17.79 7.89
CA ALA A 203 18.50 -17.45 7.34
C ALA A 203 19.43 -18.67 7.21
N SER A 204 19.27 -19.70 8.04
CA SER A 204 20.05 -20.94 7.90
C SER A 204 19.63 -21.79 6.70
N THR A 205 18.42 -21.59 6.17
CA THR A 205 17.89 -22.31 5.01
C THR A 205 17.84 -21.49 3.73
N ASP A 206 17.81 -20.16 3.82
CA ASP A 206 17.69 -19.24 2.70
C ASP A 206 18.87 -18.24 2.69
N ARG A 207 19.72 -18.35 1.67
CA ARG A 207 20.88 -17.45 1.49
C ARG A 207 20.47 -16.00 1.21
N THR A 208 19.32 -15.77 0.57
CA THR A 208 18.83 -14.41 0.31
C THR A 208 18.46 -13.73 1.62
N LEU A 209 17.77 -14.45 2.51
CA LEU A 209 17.42 -13.93 3.83
C LEU A 209 18.63 -13.87 4.78
N ALA A 210 19.62 -14.76 4.62
CA ALA A 210 20.87 -14.67 5.37
C ALA A 210 21.61 -13.34 5.14
N ALA A 211 21.54 -12.80 3.92
CA ALA A 211 22.12 -11.51 3.59
C ALA A 211 21.37 -10.30 4.21
N VAL A 212 20.12 -10.49 4.63
CA VAL A 212 19.30 -9.45 5.29
C VAL A 212 19.71 -9.34 6.76
N PRO A 213 20.10 -8.15 7.26
CA PRO A 213 20.44 -7.98 8.66
C PRO A 213 19.28 -8.37 9.59
N ARG A 214 19.58 -9.07 10.68
CA ARG A 214 18.57 -9.44 11.70
C ARG A 214 17.78 -8.24 12.21
N THR A 215 18.45 -7.12 12.45
CA THR A 215 17.82 -5.87 12.90
C THR A 215 16.77 -5.40 11.90
N GLN A 216 17.08 -5.45 10.61
CA GLN A 216 16.17 -5.08 9.53
C GLN A 216 14.89 -5.94 9.54
N LEU A 217 15.00 -7.28 9.66
CA LEU A 217 13.81 -8.14 9.74
C LEU A 217 12.99 -7.89 11.01
N CYS A 218 13.63 -7.59 12.14
CA CYS A 218 12.91 -7.35 13.39
C CYS A 218 12.28 -5.98 13.50
N ASP A 219 12.85 -4.96 12.87
CA ASP A 219 12.21 -3.66 12.74
C ASP A 219 11.04 -3.74 11.74
N PHE A 220 11.15 -4.54 10.66
CA PHE A 220 10.03 -4.90 9.80
C PHE A 220 8.91 -5.60 10.59
N ALA A 221 9.24 -6.62 11.39
CA ALA A 221 8.27 -7.35 12.21
C ALA A 221 7.54 -6.44 13.22
N ALA A 222 8.26 -5.53 13.87
CA ALA A 222 7.68 -4.57 14.81
C ALA A 222 6.75 -3.57 14.09
N ALA A 223 7.18 -3.06 12.93
CA ALA A 223 6.36 -2.19 12.09
C ALA A 223 5.10 -2.90 11.57
N LEU A 224 5.20 -4.18 11.22
CA LEU A 224 4.06 -4.98 10.78
C LEU A 224 3.05 -5.19 11.91
N ALA A 225 3.52 -5.46 13.12
CA ALA A 225 2.64 -5.56 14.29
C ALA A 225 1.87 -4.25 14.54
N ASP A 226 2.55 -3.11 14.44
CA ASP A 226 1.92 -1.78 14.57
C ASP A 226 0.93 -1.48 13.43
N LEU A 227 1.23 -1.90 12.19
CA LEU A 227 0.30 -1.80 11.07
C LEU A 227 -1.03 -2.51 11.41
N TYR A 228 -0.96 -3.79 11.80
CA TYR A 228 -2.16 -4.56 12.14
C TYR A 228 -2.92 -4.01 13.36
N ALA A 229 -2.21 -3.50 14.36
CA ALA A 229 -2.83 -2.93 15.57
C ALA A 229 -3.54 -1.58 15.31
N LEU A 230 -3.11 -0.84 14.29
CA LEU A 230 -3.61 0.49 13.97
C LEU A 230 -4.55 0.51 12.76
N GLU A 231 -4.55 -0.51 11.91
CA GLU A 231 -5.32 -0.56 10.66
C GLU A 231 -6.82 -0.31 10.87
N ASP A 232 -7.45 -0.94 11.86
CA ASP A 232 -8.88 -0.79 12.12
C ASP A 232 -9.23 0.60 12.70
N LYS A 233 -8.34 1.17 13.51
CA LYS A 233 -8.51 2.52 14.06
C LYS A 233 -8.29 3.60 13.01
N ALA A 234 -7.34 3.40 12.09
CA ALA A 234 -7.13 4.32 10.98
C ALA A 234 -8.36 4.40 10.05
N LYS A 235 -9.17 3.34 10.00
CA LYS A 235 -10.41 3.26 9.21
C LYS A 235 -11.63 3.84 9.93
N SER A 236 -11.58 4.12 11.24
CA SER A 236 -12.72 4.72 11.94
C SER A 236 -12.83 6.22 11.65
N ASP A 237 -14.02 6.78 11.84
CA ASP A 237 -14.29 8.22 11.60
C ASP A 237 -13.39 9.14 12.44
N THR A 238 -12.94 8.66 13.60
CA THR A 238 -12.02 9.39 14.49
C THR A 238 -10.57 9.36 14.02
N GLY A 239 -10.20 8.40 13.17
CA GLY A 239 -8.83 8.15 12.75
C GLY A 239 -7.87 7.82 13.90
N LEU A 240 -6.57 8.06 13.65
CA LEU A 240 -5.50 7.83 14.62
C LEU A 240 -5.31 9.01 15.58
N GLU A 241 -5.08 8.70 16.85
CA GLU A 241 -4.69 9.68 17.88
C GLU A 241 -3.24 10.18 17.68
N ALA A 242 -2.90 11.33 18.26
CA ALA A 242 -1.56 11.93 18.14
C ALA A 242 -0.42 10.97 18.54
N ALA A 243 -0.60 10.18 19.60
CA ALA A 243 0.38 9.17 20.03
C ALA A 243 0.55 8.05 18.99
N GLN A 244 -0.53 7.62 18.35
CA GLN A 244 -0.51 6.57 17.32
C GLN A 244 0.12 7.09 16.01
N ILE A 245 -0.17 8.35 15.65
CA ILE A 245 0.50 9.05 14.54
C ILE A 245 2.02 9.09 14.77
N ALA A 246 2.46 9.38 16.00
CA ALA A 246 3.89 9.36 16.35
C ALA A 246 4.51 7.95 16.24
N VAL A 247 3.77 6.90 16.60
CA VAL A 247 4.19 5.50 16.40
C VAL A 247 4.41 5.21 14.91
N VAL A 248 3.43 5.54 14.06
CA VAL A 248 3.51 5.34 12.60
C VAL A 248 4.74 6.03 12.01
N ARG A 249 4.94 7.31 12.32
CA ARG A 249 6.09 8.08 11.82
C ARG A 249 7.42 7.52 12.29
N ARG A 250 7.52 7.15 13.57
CA ARG A 250 8.72 6.53 14.13
C ARG A 250 9.03 5.20 13.44
N ARG A 251 8.04 4.35 13.20
CA ARG A 251 8.23 3.09 12.46
C ARG A 251 8.63 3.33 11.02
N ALA A 252 7.95 4.23 10.31
CA ALA A 252 8.32 4.60 8.94
C ALA A 252 9.78 5.09 8.85
N ALA A 253 10.21 5.95 9.77
CA ALA A 253 11.59 6.41 9.85
C ALA A 253 12.59 5.27 10.15
N SER A 254 12.22 4.35 11.04
CA SER A 254 13.02 3.15 11.34
C SER A 254 13.21 2.27 10.12
N LEU A 255 12.14 2.03 9.33
CA LEU A 255 12.23 1.24 8.09
C LEU A 255 13.07 1.97 7.03
N HIS A 256 12.95 3.29 6.93
CA HIS A 256 13.74 4.10 6.00
C HIS A 256 15.25 4.03 6.27
N ALA A 257 15.66 3.93 7.54
CA ALA A 257 17.07 3.83 7.92
C ALA A 257 17.79 2.62 7.29
N HIS A 258 17.05 1.59 6.88
CA HIS A 258 17.58 0.41 6.22
C HIS A 258 17.82 0.56 4.72
N PHE A 259 17.44 1.68 4.11
CA PHE A 259 17.52 1.84 2.65
C PHE A 259 18.96 1.94 2.11
N GLY A 260 19.92 2.27 2.99
CA GLY A 260 21.35 2.27 2.68
C GLY A 260 22.03 0.90 2.87
N ASP A 261 21.31 -0.11 3.36
CA ASP A 261 21.88 -1.43 3.59
C ASP A 261 22.21 -2.11 2.26
N ARG A 262 23.27 -2.93 2.25
CA ARG A 262 23.69 -3.68 1.04
C ARG A 262 22.63 -4.66 0.54
N SER A 263 21.78 -5.12 1.44
CA SER A 263 20.68 -6.04 1.15
C SER A 263 19.45 -5.52 1.87
N VAL A 264 18.49 -5.05 1.08
CA VAL A 264 17.22 -4.50 1.57
C VAL A 264 16.14 -5.52 1.29
N LEU A 265 15.42 -5.92 2.34
CA LEU A 265 14.19 -6.70 2.20
C LEU A 265 13.17 -5.86 1.40
N PRO A 266 12.77 -6.26 0.19
CA PRO A 266 11.91 -5.42 -0.65
C PRO A 266 10.59 -5.02 0.01
N ASP A 267 10.03 -5.90 0.86
CA ASP A 267 8.79 -5.63 1.58
C ASP A 267 8.89 -4.46 2.57
N LEU A 268 10.09 -3.98 2.92
CA LEU A 268 10.26 -2.74 3.69
C LEU A 268 9.66 -1.52 2.99
N TYR A 269 9.86 -1.40 1.68
CA TYR A 269 9.29 -0.30 0.90
C TYR A 269 7.77 -0.34 0.98
N ARG A 270 7.18 -1.51 0.73
CA ARG A 270 5.73 -1.73 0.79
C ARG A 270 5.17 -1.43 2.18
N LEU A 271 5.79 -1.97 3.24
CA LEU A 271 5.32 -1.79 4.61
C LEU A 271 5.43 -0.34 5.07
N ARG A 272 6.51 0.37 4.73
CA ARG A 272 6.64 1.80 5.04
C ARG A 272 5.56 2.63 4.34
N ALA A 273 5.28 2.34 3.08
CA ALA A 273 4.17 2.96 2.36
C ALA A 273 2.83 2.68 3.04
N ASP A 274 2.55 1.42 3.40
CA ASP A 274 1.31 1.02 4.09
C ASP A 274 1.15 1.74 5.45
N LEU A 275 2.24 1.90 6.21
CA LEU A 275 2.24 2.64 7.47
C LEU A 275 1.92 4.12 7.27
N LEU A 276 2.62 4.80 6.35
CA LEU A 276 2.40 6.22 6.06
C LEU A 276 0.98 6.48 5.51
N GLU A 277 0.36 5.47 4.90
CA GLU A 277 -1.04 5.51 4.46
C GLU A 277 -2.04 5.45 5.61
N LEU A 278 -1.68 4.91 6.78
CA LEU A 278 -2.54 4.98 7.98
C LEU A 278 -2.68 6.40 8.53
N LEU A 279 -1.76 7.31 8.18
CA LEU A 279 -1.82 8.70 8.64
C LEU A 279 -3.07 9.38 8.08
N PRO A 280 -3.82 10.15 8.91
CA PRO A 280 -4.97 10.92 8.45
C PRO A 280 -4.52 11.90 7.37
N GLU A 281 -5.36 12.08 6.35
CA GLU A 281 -5.04 12.91 5.19
C GLU A 281 -4.70 14.35 5.58
N THR A 282 -5.46 14.92 6.52
CA THR A 282 -5.24 16.28 7.07
C THR A 282 -3.92 16.43 7.84
N GLY A 283 -3.35 15.32 8.34
CA GLY A 283 -2.13 15.31 9.13
C GLY A 283 -0.88 14.89 8.35
N ARG A 284 -1.01 14.52 7.07
CA ARG A 284 0.08 14.03 6.23
C ARG A 284 0.82 15.20 5.56
N THR A 285 2.14 15.18 5.66
CA THR A 285 3.01 16.17 5.01
C THR A 285 3.19 15.85 3.52
N PRO A 286 3.49 16.85 2.68
CA PRO A 286 3.82 16.62 1.27
C PRO A 286 5.00 15.64 1.06
N ASN A 287 6.00 15.67 1.95
CA ASN A 287 7.15 14.75 1.88
C ASN A 287 6.72 13.30 2.17
N GLU A 288 5.82 13.08 3.13
CA GLU A 288 5.28 11.74 3.41
C GLU A 288 4.49 11.19 2.21
N LEU A 289 3.79 12.05 1.46
CA LEU A 289 3.13 11.62 0.20
C LEU A 289 4.14 11.22 -0.87
N ILE A 290 5.22 11.98 -1.02
CA ILE A 290 6.32 11.66 -1.95
C ILE A 290 7.00 10.35 -1.55
N ASP A 291 7.24 10.17 -0.25
CA ASP A 291 7.86 8.96 0.31
C ASP A 291 7.03 7.71 0.02
N VAL A 292 5.71 7.77 0.23
CA VAL A 292 4.80 6.67 -0.12
C VAL A 292 4.94 6.31 -1.61
N GLN A 293 5.00 7.31 -2.49
CA GLN A 293 5.12 7.06 -3.93
C GLN A 293 6.46 6.44 -4.32
N GLU A 294 7.56 6.99 -3.81
CA GLU A 294 8.91 6.48 -4.06
C GLU A 294 9.08 5.06 -3.51
N ASP A 295 8.48 4.76 -2.36
CA ASP A 295 8.50 3.42 -1.79
C ASP A 295 7.72 2.41 -2.66
N ARG A 296 6.51 2.76 -3.11
CA ARG A 296 5.75 1.91 -4.04
C ARG A 296 6.52 1.70 -5.36
N LEU A 297 7.16 2.75 -5.86
CA LEU A 297 7.99 2.68 -7.07
C LEU A 297 9.17 1.73 -6.88
N ARG A 298 9.95 1.91 -5.80
CA ARG A 298 11.09 1.04 -5.47
C ARG A 298 10.67 -0.40 -5.28
N TYR A 299 9.52 -0.64 -4.64
CA TYR A 299 8.96 -1.99 -4.52
C TYR A 299 8.66 -2.59 -5.90
N ALA A 300 7.96 -1.85 -6.76
CA ALA A 300 7.63 -2.31 -8.11
C ALA A 300 8.88 -2.63 -8.96
N MET A 301 9.95 -1.83 -8.81
CA MET A 301 11.24 -2.08 -9.45
C MET A 301 11.89 -3.42 -9.07
N GLN A 302 11.53 -4.01 -7.92
CA GLN A 302 12.04 -5.31 -7.45
C GLN A 302 11.25 -6.52 -8.00
N SER A 303 10.14 -6.28 -8.70
CA SER A 303 9.34 -7.34 -9.29
C SER A 303 10.16 -8.19 -10.28
N ALA A 304 9.88 -9.49 -10.33
CA ALA A 304 10.61 -10.42 -11.19
C ALA A 304 10.59 -9.99 -12.67
N GLN A 305 9.51 -9.36 -13.14
CA GLN A 305 9.37 -8.88 -14.52
C GLN A 305 10.30 -7.71 -14.85
N LEU A 306 10.66 -6.90 -13.85
CA LEU A 306 11.45 -5.69 -14.05
C LEU A 306 12.92 -5.85 -13.66
N ARG A 307 13.26 -6.89 -12.87
CA ARG A 307 14.58 -7.09 -12.26
C ARG A 307 15.74 -7.04 -13.27
N ASP A 308 15.54 -7.61 -14.45
CA ASP A 308 16.59 -7.73 -15.46
C ASP A 308 16.64 -6.56 -16.45
N LEU A 309 15.73 -5.57 -16.31
CA LEU A 309 15.74 -4.37 -17.15
C LEU A 309 16.84 -3.38 -16.72
N PRO A 310 17.39 -2.59 -17.66
CA PRO A 310 18.24 -1.44 -17.34
C PRO A 310 17.56 -0.50 -16.33
N GLU A 311 18.33 0.14 -15.45
CA GLU A 311 17.77 0.91 -14.32
C GLU A 311 16.76 1.99 -14.75
N GLU A 312 17.06 2.71 -15.83
CA GLU A 312 16.16 3.73 -16.39
C GLU A 312 14.84 3.11 -16.89
N THR A 313 14.93 2.07 -17.74
CA THR A 313 13.77 1.31 -18.25
C THR A 313 12.96 0.70 -17.12
N LYS A 314 13.63 0.12 -16.12
CA LYS A 314 13.04 -0.45 -14.91
C LYS A 314 12.24 0.59 -14.14
N ARG A 315 12.76 1.81 -13.99
CA ARG A 315 12.06 2.92 -13.32
C ARG A 315 10.82 3.35 -14.12
N LEU A 316 10.93 3.50 -15.43
CA LEU A 316 9.80 3.84 -16.31
C LEU A 316 8.69 2.78 -16.23
N ALA A 317 9.06 1.51 -16.34
CA ALA A 317 8.11 0.41 -16.24
C ALA A 317 7.47 0.33 -14.85
N ALA A 318 8.25 0.53 -13.79
CA ALA A 318 7.75 0.54 -12.43
C ALA A 318 6.77 1.71 -12.17
N GLN A 319 6.99 2.88 -12.79
CA GLN A 319 6.03 4.00 -12.73
C GLN A 319 4.70 3.64 -13.38
N ALA A 320 4.72 2.99 -14.55
CA ALA A 320 3.51 2.53 -15.23
C ALA A 320 2.76 1.45 -14.42
N LEU A 321 3.48 0.54 -13.74
CA LEU A 321 2.87 -0.47 -12.87
C LEU A 321 2.29 0.13 -11.58
N ALA A 322 3.01 1.07 -10.96
CA ALA A 322 2.55 1.69 -9.71
C ALA A 322 1.31 2.60 -9.94
N ARG A 323 1.21 3.22 -11.13
CA ARG A 323 0.16 4.16 -11.53
C ARG A 323 -0.43 3.72 -12.88
N PRO A 324 -1.23 2.64 -12.89
CA PRO A 324 -1.69 2.01 -14.12
C PRO A 324 -2.72 2.85 -14.87
N ALA A 325 -2.89 2.54 -16.16
CA ALA A 325 -4.11 2.88 -16.88
C ALA A 325 -4.91 1.59 -17.07
N ILE A 326 -5.87 1.36 -16.19
CA ILE A 326 -6.62 0.11 -16.08
C ILE A 326 -7.72 0.11 -17.14
N ILE A 327 -7.79 -0.95 -17.95
CA ILE A 327 -8.84 -1.09 -18.96
C ILE A 327 -10.19 -1.25 -18.26
N LEU A 328 -11.20 -0.55 -18.77
CA LEU A 328 -12.58 -0.73 -18.36
C LEU A 328 -13.29 -1.64 -19.37
N ASP A 329 -13.74 -2.81 -18.92
CA ASP A 329 -14.55 -3.73 -19.71
C ASP A 329 -16.01 -3.58 -19.27
N ASN A 330 -16.83 -2.94 -20.11
CA ASN A 330 -18.20 -2.52 -19.75
C ASN A 330 -18.26 -1.73 -18.44
N GLY A 331 -17.30 -0.82 -18.24
CA GLY A 331 -17.20 0.01 -17.05
C GLY A 331 -16.59 -0.66 -15.81
N VAL A 332 -16.27 -1.97 -15.87
CA VAL A 332 -15.63 -2.69 -14.77
C VAL A 332 -14.11 -2.68 -14.95
N PRO A 333 -13.32 -2.29 -13.93
CA PRO A 333 -11.85 -2.41 -13.97
C PRO A 333 -11.41 -3.85 -14.24
N LYS A 334 -10.65 -4.06 -15.31
CA LYS A 334 -10.09 -5.35 -15.70
C LYS A 334 -8.60 -5.43 -15.35
N ASP A 335 -8.19 -6.54 -14.73
CA ASP A 335 -6.79 -6.85 -14.41
C ASP A 335 -6.10 -5.73 -13.60
N ALA A 336 -6.82 -5.12 -12.64
CA ALA A 336 -6.28 -4.08 -11.78
C ALA A 336 -5.06 -4.59 -10.97
N PRO A 337 -3.93 -3.85 -10.94
CA PRO A 337 -2.75 -4.24 -10.15
C PRO A 337 -3.05 -4.40 -8.65
N GLU A 338 -2.30 -5.24 -7.95
CA GLU A 338 -2.52 -5.61 -6.53
C GLU A 338 -2.67 -4.38 -5.62
N ASN A 339 -1.82 -3.37 -5.81
CA ASN A 339 -1.83 -2.14 -5.01
C ASN A 339 -3.09 -1.28 -5.22
N TRP A 340 -3.89 -1.57 -6.24
CA TRP A 340 -5.15 -0.88 -6.55
C TRP A 340 -6.38 -1.77 -6.39
N ALA A 341 -6.30 -3.07 -6.72
CA ALA A 341 -7.46 -3.97 -6.82
C ALA A 341 -8.35 -3.95 -5.57
N GLY A 342 -7.78 -4.10 -4.37
CA GLY A 342 -8.56 -4.10 -3.13
C GLY A 342 -9.25 -2.76 -2.84
N LEU A 343 -8.62 -1.64 -3.21
CA LEU A 343 -9.19 -0.32 -3.08
C LEU A 343 -10.31 -0.11 -4.11
N LEU A 344 -10.09 -0.47 -5.38
CA LEU A 344 -11.04 -0.24 -6.48
C LEU A 344 -12.28 -1.14 -6.38
N ASN A 345 -12.14 -2.39 -5.95
CA ASN A 345 -13.25 -3.33 -5.83
C ASN A 345 -14.36 -2.86 -4.88
N ARG A 346 -14.03 -1.97 -3.94
CA ARG A 346 -15.01 -1.36 -3.01
C ARG A 346 -15.86 -0.27 -3.65
N HIS A 347 -15.41 0.26 -4.80
CA HIS A 347 -16.03 1.39 -5.50
C HIS A 347 -16.44 1.02 -6.93
N THR A 348 -16.59 -0.28 -7.23
CA THR A 348 -16.91 -0.75 -8.59
C THR A 348 -18.24 -0.16 -9.10
N GLY A 349 -19.23 0.01 -8.23
CA GLY A 349 -20.52 0.59 -8.61
C GLY A 349 -20.39 2.02 -9.11
N GLU A 350 -19.67 2.86 -8.37
CA GLU A 350 -19.40 4.25 -8.71
C GLU A 350 -18.55 4.34 -9.99
N ILE A 351 -17.55 3.48 -10.15
CA ILE A 351 -16.69 3.42 -11.34
C ILE A 351 -17.50 3.05 -12.59
N VAL A 352 -18.43 2.09 -12.50
CA VAL A 352 -19.30 1.69 -13.61
C VAL A 352 -20.19 2.84 -14.07
N VAL A 353 -20.80 3.56 -13.12
CA VAL A 353 -21.61 4.76 -13.42
C VAL A 353 -20.75 5.83 -14.10
N ALA A 354 -19.54 6.08 -13.57
CA ALA A 354 -18.63 7.06 -14.14
C ALA A 354 -18.14 6.69 -15.54
N ALA A 355 -17.89 5.41 -15.79
CA ALA A 355 -17.52 4.90 -17.09
C ALA A 355 -18.65 5.04 -18.11
N ALA A 356 -19.88 4.73 -17.73
CA ALA A 356 -21.05 4.86 -18.60
C ALA A 356 -21.28 6.31 -19.05
N ALA A 357 -21.06 7.28 -18.17
CA ALA A 357 -21.24 8.70 -18.46
C ALA A 357 -20.02 9.37 -19.15
N THR A 358 -18.92 8.65 -19.38
CA THR A 358 -17.67 9.21 -19.92
C THR A 358 -17.35 8.70 -21.32
N GLY A 359 -17.34 9.59 -22.29
CA GLY A 359 -17.14 9.28 -23.71
C GLY A 359 -15.90 9.90 -24.34
N ILE A 360 -15.55 9.37 -25.50
CA ILE A 360 -14.53 9.96 -26.37
C ILE A 360 -15.17 11.04 -27.25
N VAL A 361 -14.54 12.21 -27.29
CA VAL A 361 -14.92 13.29 -28.22
C VAL A 361 -14.30 12.99 -29.57
N VAL A 362 -15.16 12.87 -30.58
CA VAL A 362 -14.78 12.66 -31.97
C VAL A 362 -15.03 13.98 -32.72
N GLY A 363 -13.98 14.47 -33.38
CA GLY A 363 -14.01 15.70 -34.17
C GLY A 363 -14.93 15.61 -35.38
N ALA A 364 -15.17 16.76 -36.02
CA ALA A 364 -15.92 16.85 -37.28
C ALA A 364 -15.31 16.00 -38.41
N ASP A 365 -14.00 15.77 -38.36
CA ASP A 365 -13.21 14.95 -39.26
C ASP A 365 -13.21 13.43 -38.92
N GLY A 366 -13.93 13.04 -37.86
CA GLY A 366 -13.99 11.66 -37.39
C GLY A 366 -12.80 11.21 -36.53
N GLN A 367 -11.85 12.09 -36.23
CA GLN A 367 -10.68 11.78 -35.40
C GLN A 367 -11.00 11.84 -33.91
N PRO A 368 -10.40 10.97 -33.08
CA PRO A 368 -10.50 11.08 -31.64
C PRO A 368 -9.68 12.29 -31.13
N ILE A 369 -10.29 13.16 -30.35
CA ILE A 369 -9.68 14.42 -29.90
C ILE A 369 -9.37 14.40 -28.41
N GLY A 370 -10.30 13.91 -27.60
CA GLY A 370 -10.20 13.95 -26.14
C GLY A 370 -11.34 13.21 -25.46
N THR A 371 -11.58 13.53 -24.20
CA THR A 371 -12.62 12.90 -23.37
C THR A 371 -13.63 13.97 -22.93
N ALA A 372 -14.89 13.59 -22.75
CA ALA A 372 -15.91 14.40 -22.09
C ALA A 372 -16.83 13.53 -21.24
N SER A 373 -17.48 14.12 -20.26
CA SER A 373 -18.44 13.42 -19.40
C SER A 373 -19.78 14.14 -19.36
N ILE A 374 -20.87 13.38 -19.32
CA ILE A 374 -22.22 13.89 -19.09
C ILE A 374 -22.32 14.30 -17.62
N VAL A 375 -22.69 15.56 -17.36
CA VAL A 375 -22.75 16.13 -15.99
C VAL A 375 -24.13 16.66 -15.60
N ALA A 376 -25.02 16.82 -16.58
CA ALA A 376 -26.43 17.13 -16.38
C ALA A 376 -27.23 16.69 -17.62
N PRO A 377 -28.58 16.64 -17.56
CA PRO A 377 -29.40 16.31 -18.71
C PRO A 377 -29.12 17.20 -19.94
N GLY A 378 -28.66 16.57 -21.03
CA GLY A 378 -28.35 17.25 -22.28
C GLY A 378 -27.07 18.08 -22.25
N MET A 379 -26.17 17.83 -21.28
CA MET A 379 -24.99 18.64 -21.03
C MET A 379 -23.75 17.78 -20.75
N ILE A 380 -22.67 18.10 -21.44
CA ILE A 380 -21.35 17.51 -21.21
C ILE A 380 -20.37 18.57 -20.70
N MET A 381 -19.37 18.10 -19.94
CA MET A 381 -18.24 18.89 -19.48
C MET A 381 -16.95 18.33 -20.08
N THR A 382 -16.07 19.21 -20.54
CA THR A 382 -14.76 18.85 -21.09
C THR A 382 -13.78 20.02 -20.99
N ALA A 383 -12.55 19.82 -21.44
CA ALA A 383 -11.53 20.85 -21.52
C ALA A 383 -11.70 21.72 -22.78
N SER A 384 -11.44 23.03 -22.66
CA SER A 384 -11.61 23.98 -23.77
C SER A 384 -10.76 23.63 -25.00
N HIS A 385 -9.53 23.13 -24.79
CA HIS A 385 -8.66 22.72 -25.90
C HIS A 385 -9.20 21.51 -26.67
N VAL A 386 -9.96 20.62 -26.01
CA VAL A 386 -10.62 19.47 -26.66
C VAL A 386 -11.69 19.98 -27.61
N MET A 387 -12.54 20.91 -27.15
CA MET A 387 -13.58 21.46 -28.04
C MET A 387 -13.03 22.35 -29.15
N ASN A 388 -12.00 23.14 -28.85
CA ASN A 388 -11.32 23.94 -29.87
C ASN A 388 -10.73 23.05 -30.96
N ALA A 389 -10.12 21.91 -30.60
CA ALA A 389 -9.60 20.96 -31.57
C ALA A 389 -10.73 20.22 -32.32
N ALA A 390 -11.79 19.79 -31.63
CA ALA A 390 -12.89 19.05 -32.25
C ALA A 390 -13.70 19.87 -33.26
N ARG A 391 -13.75 21.20 -33.07
CA ARG A 391 -14.44 22.16 -33.95
C ARG A 391 -13.57 22.76 -35.05
N ARG A 392 -12.26 22.51 -35.07
CA ARG A 392 -11.42 22.99 -36.17
C ARG A 392 -12.01 22.45 -37.46
N GLU A 393 -12.38 23.36 -38.36
CA GLU A 393 -12.80 22.95 -39.69
C GLU A 393 -11.66 22.12 -40.28
N PRO A 394 -11.96 20.91 -40.78
CA PRO A 394 -10.96 20.20 -41.55
C PRO A 394 -10.58 21.11 -42.72
N ASN A 395 -9.28 21.19 -43.06
CA ASN A 395 -8.68 22.14 -44.02
C ASN A 395 -9.62 22.50 -45.19
N ALA A 396 -9.48 23.71 -45.77
CA ALA A 396 -10.33 24.34 -46.80
C ALA A 396 -10.78 23.47 -48.01
N GLU A 397 -10.26 22.26 -48.15
CA GLU A 397 -10.71 21.20 -49.06
C GLU A 397 -11.92 20.39 -48.55
N SER A 398 -12.40 20.65 -47.33
CA SER A 398 -13.52 19.89 -46.76
C SER A 398 -14.84 20.28 -47.40
N PRO A 399 -15.67 19.30 -47.81
CA PRO A 399 -16.92 19.59 -48.47
C PRO A 399 -17.85 20.40 -47.58
N PRO A 400 -18.63 21.35 -48.15
CA PRO A 400 -19.68 22.05 -47.42
C PRO A 400 -20.63 21.04 -46.76
N GLY A 401 -20.83 21.16 -45.44
CA GLY A 401 -21.63 20.21 -44.65
C GLY A 401 -20.83 19.31 -43.70
N ALA A 402 -19.65 19.75 -43.24
CA ALA A 402 -18.84 19.03 -42.25
C ALA A 402 -19.70 18.56 -41.05
N ALA A 403 -19.53 17.29 -40.69
CA ALA A 403 -20.27 16.68 -39.60
C ALA A 403 -20.00 17.41 -38.28
N ARG A 404 -21.03 17.52 -37.42
CA ARG A 404 -20.83 18.08 -36.08
C ARG A 404 -19.93 17.15 -35.25
N PRO A 405 -19.08 17.70 -34.36
CA PRO A 405 -18.40 16.88 -33.36
C PRO A 405 -19.41 16.05 -32.57
N ARG A 406 -18.98 14.89 -32.09
CA ARG A 406 -19.86 13.96 -31.35
C ARG A 406 -19.18 13.40 -30.12
N LEU A 407 -19.96 13.13 -29.09
CA LEU A 407 -19.56 12.32 -27.94
C LEU A 407 -19.92 10.87 -28.23
N CYS A 408 -18.95 9.95 -28.13
CA CYS A 408 -19.17 8.52 -28.27
C CYS A 408 -18.96 7.84 -26.90
N LEU A 409 -20.00 7.20 -26.37
CA LEU A 409 -19.95 6.38 -25.16
C LEU A 409 -19.65 4.92 -25.53
N GLY A 410 -18.69 4.29 -24.87
CA GLY A 410 -18.35 2.89 -25.10
C GLY A 410 -16.88 2.59 -24.82
N PRO A 411 -16.43 1.33 -24.98
CA PRO A 411 -15.05 0.95 -24.68
C PRO A 411 -14.03 1.51 -25.67
N SER A 412 -14.44 1.96 -26.86
CA SER A 412 -13.56 2.55 -27.87
C SER A 412 -14.34 3.38 -28.90
N ARG A 413 -13.64 4.13 -29.75
CA ARG A 413 -14.24 4.83 -30.91
C ARG A 413 -14.92 3.88 -31.90
N ALA A 414 -14.38 2.68 -32.07
CA ALA A 414 -14.95 1.69 -33.00
C ALA A 414 -16.22 1.04 -32.44
N ASP A 415 -16.33 1.02 -31.11
CA ASP A 415 -17.37 0.33 -30.35
C ASP A 415 -18.26 1.35 -29.61
N CYS A 416 -18.76 2.37 -30.33
CA CYS A 416 -19.68 3.33 -29.74
C CYS A 416 -21.04 2.66 -29.46
N GLY A 417 -21.43 2.54 -28.20
CA GLY A 417 -22.79 2.14 -27.81
C GLY A 417 -23.78 3.26 -28.09
N SER A 418 -23.57 4.41 -27.45
CA SER A 418 -24.37 5.63 -27.65
C SER A 418 -23.50 6.73 -28.27
N SER A 419 -24.10 7.58 -29.12
CA SER A 419 -23.41 8.72 -29.73
C SER A 419 -24.30 9.95 -29.77
N PHE A 420 -23.80 11.08 -29.29
CA PHE A 420 -24.54 12.34 -29.23
C PHE A 420 -23.84 13.42 -30.06
N ALA A 421 -24.58 14.17 -30.87
CA ALA A 421 -24.05 15.35 -31.52
C ALA A 421 -23.79 16.44 -30.47
N ILE A 422 -22.63 17.08 -30.55
CA ILE A 422 -22.25 18.17 -29.65
C ILE A 422 -22.72 19.49 -30.27
N GLY A 423 -23.67 20.12 -29.59
CA GLY A 423 -24.38 21.34 -29.99
C GLY A 423 -23.67 22.62 -29.54
N GLU A 424 -24.42 23.56 -28.99
CA GLU A 424 -23.89 24.89 -28.60
C GLU A 424 -23.05 24.87 -27.32
N MET A 425 -22.23 25.90 -27.14
CA MET A 425 -21.47 26.12 -25.91
C MET A 425 -22.35 26.84 -24.89
N ILE A 426 -22.60 26.20 -23.75
CA ILE A 426 -23.42 26.74 -22.66
C ILE A 426 -22.57 27.58 -21.71
N TYR A 427 -21.31 27.17 -21.48
CA TYR A 427 -20.36 27.88 -20.64
C TYR A 427 -18.96 27.88 -21.27
N ASP A 428 -18.34 29.05 -21.33
CA ASP A 428 -16.97 29.26 -21.78
C ASP A 428 -16.08 29.71 -20.63
N GLY A 429 -15.41 28.75 -19.99
CA GLY A 429 -14.52 29.05 -18.87
C GLY A 429 -13.33 29.93 -19.25
N ALA A 430 -12.97 30.03 -20.53
CA ALA A 430 -11.83 30.85 -20.95
C ALA A 430 -12.04 32.34 -20.63
N LYS A 431 -13.30 32.81 -20.62
CA LYS A 431 -13.66 34.19 -20.25
C LYS A 431 -13.30 34.53 -18.80
N ASP A 432 -13.35 33.51 -17.95
CA ASP A 432 -13.06 33.63 -16.53
C ASP A 432 -11.64 33.14 -16.19
N GLY A 433 -10.85 32.70 -17.19
CA GLY A 433 -9.50 32.14 -17.00
C GLY A 433 -9.45 30.64 -16.71
N PHE A 434 -10.59 29.95 -16.64
CA PHE A 434 -10.67 28.50 -16.54
C PHE A 434 -10.48 27.82 -17.90
N LYS A 435 -10.17 26.51 -17.87
CA LYS A 435 -10.03 25.69 -19.08
C LYS A 435 -11.14 24.66 -19.25
N ILE A 436 -12.29 24.90 -18.61
CA ILE A 436 -13.48 24.05 -18.65
C ILE A 436 -14.53 24.69 -19.57
N VAL A 437 -15.24 23.86 -20.34
CA VAL A 437 -16.41 24.26 -21.12
C VAL A 437 -17.58 23.32 -20.84
N LEU A 438 -18.80 23.87 -20.87
CA LEU A 438 -20.03 23.09 -20.87
C LEU A 438 -20.66 23.18 -22.25
N MET A 439 -21.02 22.02 -22.81
CA MET A 439 -21.57 21.91 -24.15
C MET A 439 -22.92 21.22 -24.11
N GLN A 440 -23.84 21.65 -24.96
CA GLN A 440 -25.09 20.93 -25.19
C GLN A 440 -24.82 19.64 -25.96
N ILE A 441 -25.58 18.59 -25.65
CA ILE A 441 -25.68 17.39 -26.47
C ILE A 441 -27.13 17.12 -26.87
N ASP A 442 -27.32 16.68 -28.11
CA ASP A 442 -28.63 16.41 -28.69
C ASP A 442 -29.14 15.02 -28.30
N ALA A 443 -30.47 14.86 -28.17
CA ALA A 443 -31.15 13.58 -27.96
C ALA A 443 -30.66 12.73 -26.76
N HIS A 444 -30.15 13.38 -25.72
CA HIS A 444 -29.72 12.73 -24.49
C HIS A 444 -30.90 12.28 -23.62
N ASP A 445 -30.98 10.99 -23.31
CA ASP A 445 -31.93 10.42 -22.35
C ASP A 445 -31.22 10.16 -21.00
N PRO A 446 -31.50 10.95 -19.95
CA PRO A 446 -30.85 10.80 -18.65
C PRO A 446 -31.21 9.51 -17.91
N VAL A 447 -32.20 8.73 -18.39
CA VAL A 447 -32.54 7.42 -17.82
C VAL A 447 -31.59 6.35 -18.35
N LEU A 448 -31.21 6.42 -19.63
CA LEU A 448 -30.32 5.46 -20.27
C LEU A 448 -28.85 5.77 -19.98
N ASP A 449 -28.49 7.06 -20.02
CA ASP A 449 -27.13 7.56 -19.85
C ASP A 449 -27.10 8.58 -18.70
N PRO A 450 -27.17 8.14 -17.42
CA PRO A 450 -27.33 9.04 -16.29
C PRO A 450 -26.12 10.00 -16.14
N PRO A 451 -26.36 11.29 -15.83
CA PRO A 451 -25.30 12.27 -15.64
C PRO A 451 -24.49 11.98 -14.37
N LEU A 452 -23.21 12.35 -14.40
CA LEU A 452 -22.35 12.29 -13.22
C LEU A 452 -22.75 13.30 -12.15
N ALA A 453 -22.76 12.85 -10.90
CA ALA A 453 -22.86 13.73 -9.75
C ALA A 453 -21.58 14.58 -9.63
N VAL A 454 -21.77 15.88 -9.41
CA VAL A 454 -20.69 16.84 -9.22
C VAL A 454 -20.61 17.25 -7.75
N THR A 455 -19.40 17.45 -7.23
CA THR A 455 -19.20 17.93 -5.86
C THR A 455 -19.51 19.42 -5.78
N ASP A 456 -20.45 19.78 -4.90
CA ASP A 456 -20.88 21.16 -4.63
C ASP A 456 -21.10 21.34 -3.11
N PRO A 457 -20.39 22.27 -2.43
CA PRO A 457 -19.35 23.16 -2.96
C PRO A 457 -18.05 22.42 -3.30
N SER A 458 -17.16 23.08 -4.05
CA SER A 458 -15.80 22.58 -4.29
C SER A 458 -15.10 22.28 -2.95
N PRO A 459 -14.43 21.12 -2.81
CA PRO A 459 -13.84 20.73 -1.54
C PRO A 459 -12.68 21.66 -1.15
N GLU A 460 -12.53 21.89 0.16
CA GLU A 460 -11.41 22.66 0.71
C GLU A 460 -10.08 21.90 0.54
N SER A 461 -8.96 22.64 0.45
CA SER A 461 -7.63 22.07 0.16
C SER A 461 -7.18 21.02 1.19
N ASN A 462 -7.38 21.29 2.47
CA ASN A 462 -7.11 20.36 3.57
C ASN A 462 -7.97 19.10 3.55
N ALA A 463 -9.17 19.14 2.94
CA ALA A 463 -10.10 18.03 2.89
C ALA A 463 -9.91 17.13 1.65
N ILE A 464 -9.07 17.53 0.70
CA ILE A 464 -8.92 16.85 -0.60
C ILE A 464 -7.48 16.40 -0.91
N VAL A 465 -6.47 17.06 -0.34
CA VAL A 465 -5.08 16.63 -0.49
C VAL A 465 -4.84 15.30 0.24
N GLY A 466 -4.20 14.36 -0.44
CA GLY A 466 -3.95 13.01 0.03
C GLY A 466 -5.02 12.00 -0.40
N LYS A 467 -6.23 12.45 -0.79
CA LYS A 467 -7.32 11.58 -1.21
C LYS A 467 -6.98 10.82 -2.48
N TYR A 468 -7.50 9.60 -2.54
CA TYR A 468 -7.52 8.83 -3.76
C TYR A 468 -8.52 9.43 -4.74
N ALA A 469 -8.06 9.55 -5.98
CA ALA A 469 -8.87 10.04 -7.08
C ALA A 469 -8.54 9.22 -8.32
N TYR A 470 -9.41 9.32 -9.32
CA TYR A 470 -9.16 8.70 -10.60
C TYR A 470 -9.69 9.56 -11.74
N VAL A 471 -9.12 9.34 -12.92
CA VAL A 471 -9.63 9.92 -14.17
C VAL A 471 -10.07 8.79 -15.07
N ILE A 472 -11.26 8.92 -15.65
CA ILE A 472 -11.68 8.07 -16.77
C ILE A 472 -11.41 8.82 -18.08
N GLY A 473 -10.82 8.14 -19.06
CA GLY A 473 -10.62 8.71 -20.38
C GLY A 473 -10.12 7.69 -21.39
N TYR A 474 -9.71 8.20 -22.55
CA TYR A 474 -9.30 7.39 -23.70
C TYR A 474 -7.84 7.72 -24.04
N PRO A 475 -6.86 7.14 -23.32
CA PRO A 475 -5.47 7.45 -23.55
C PRO A 475 -4.96 6.94 -24.91
N PHE A 476 -4.13 7.76 -25.56
CA PHE A 476 -3.42 7.47 -26.80
C PHE A 476 -1.91 7.64 -26.58
N ASN A 477 -1.14 7.11 -27.52
CA ASN A 477 0.30 7.34 -27.59
C ASN A 477 0.62 8.84 -27.62
N ASP A 478 1.56 9.28 -26.78
CA ASP A 478 1.94 10.67 -26.61
C ASP A 478 3.45 10.81 -26.72
N ALA A 479 3.91 11.40 -27.83
CA ALA A 479 5.33 11.59 -28.12
C ALA A 479 6.07 12.48 -27.10
N ARG A 480 5.35 13.17 -26.21
CA ARG A 480 5.94 13.97 -25.12
C ARG A 480 6.33 13.12 -23.90
N LEU A 481 5.96 11.84 -23.88
CA LEU A 481 6.26 10.90 -22.80
C LEU A 481 7.28 9.86 -23.28
N PRO A 482 8.11 9.29 -22.38
CA PRO A 482 9.01 8.21 -22.76
C PRO A 482 8.25 7.01 -23.33
N THR A 483 8.71 6.50 -24.47
CA THR A 483 8.06 5.41 -25.20
C THR A 483 7.84 4.17 -24.32
N GLU A 484 8.87 3.70 -23.61
CA GLU A 484 8.75 2.55 -22.70
C GLU A 484 7.65 2.75 -21.63
N PHE A 485 7.52 3.97 -21.09
CA PHE A 485 6.48 4.25 -20.11
C PHE A 485 5.08 4.13 -20.73
N VAL A 486 4.89 4.71 -21.92
CA VAL A 486 3.60 4.68 -22.64
C VAL A 486 3.24 3.25 -23.07
N ASP A 487 4.20 2.51 -23.62
CA ASP A 487 3.98 1.13 -24.09
C ASP A 487 3.56 0.22 -22.94
N ARG A 488 4.18 0.37 -21.76
CA ARG A 488 3.79 -0.37 -20.54
C ARG A 488 2.46 0.08 -19.97
N LEU A 489 2.20 1.38 -19.96
CA LEU A 489 0.96 1.96 -19.44
C LEU A 489 -0.24 1.53 -20.29
N LEU A 490 -0.08 1.47 -21.62
CA LEU A 490 -1.15 1.18 -22.57
C LEU A 490 -1.17 -0.27 -23.07
N GLN A 491 -0.11 -1.06 -22.91
CA GLN A 491 -0.04 -2.45 -23.36
C GLN A 491 -0.52 -2.60 -24.83
N ASP A 492 -0.04 -1.74 -25.72
CA ASP A 492 -0.40 -1.66 -27.15
C ASP A 492 -1.88 -1.36 -27.48
N LEU A 493 -2.71 -1.05 -26.48
CA LEU A 493 -4.14 -0.80 -26.64
C LEU A 493 -4.49 0.68 -26.41
N SER A 494 -4.16 1.53 -27.40
CA SER A 494 -4.54 2.95 -27.44
C SER A 494 -6.03 3.16 -27.74
N GLY A 495 -6.57 4.29 -27.29
CA GLY A 495 -7.95 4.72 -27.61
C GLY A 495 -9.05 3.86 -26.99
N ARG A 496 -8.70 3.04 -26.00
CA ARG A 496 -9.63 2.26 -25.18
C ARG A 496 -10.02 3.06 -23.94
N GLN A 497 -11.24 2.87 -23.45
CA GLN A 497 -11.67 3.47 -22.20
C GLN A 497 -10.87 2.89 -21.03
N ARG A 498 -10.25 3.77 -20.24
CA ARG A 498 -9.43 3.39 -19.09
C ARG A 498 -9.72 4.25 -17.88
N MET A 499 -9.55 3.63 -16.72
CA MET A 499 -9.50 4.28 -15.42
C MET A 499 -8.05 4.40 -14.98
N MET A 500 -7.61 5.62 -14.72
CA MET A 500 -6.25 5.93 -14.26
C MET A 500 -6.34 6.41 -12.80
N PRO A 501 -6.03 5.54 -11.82
CA PRO A 501 -6.10 5.90 -10.43
C PRO A 501 -4.82 6.60 -9.95
N GLY A 502 -4.94 7.35 -8.86
CA GLY A 502 -3.85 8.05 -8.19
C GLY A 502 -4.34 8.80 -6.96
N ARG A 503 -3.63 9.87 -6.60
CA ARG A 503 -3.88 10.74 -5.46
C ARG A 503 -3.78 12.19 -5.84
N ILE A 504 -4.49 12.99 -5.07
CA ILE A 504 -4.41 14.45 -5.11
C ILE A 504 -3.25 14.87 -4.20
N LEU A 505 -2.24 15.51 -4.77
CA LEU A 505 -1.02 15.91 -4.05
C LEU A 505 -1.09 17.35 -3.55
N ALA A 506 -1.81 18.20 -4.27
CA ALA A 506 -1.98 19.60 -3.94
C ALA A 506 -3.25 20.16 -4.58
N LEU A 507 -3.85 21.14 -3.91
CA LEU A 507 -4.82 22.07 -4.49
C LEU A 507 -4.26 23.49 -4.27
N SER A 508 -3.78 24.13 -5.33
CA SER A 508 -3.07 25.40 -5.22
C SER A 508 -3.34 26.37 -6.38
N LYS A 509 -3.24 27.67 -6.12
CA LYS A 509 -3.27 28.74 -7.13
C LYS A 509 -1.88 29.03 -7.74
N ALA A 510 -0.83 28.36 -7.26
CA ALA A 510 0.53 28.51 -7.80
C ALA A 510 0.66 28.01 -9.25
N GLY A 511 -0.38 27.32 -9.74
CA GLY A 511 -0.52 26.81 -11.10
C GLY A 511 0.48 25.73 -11.49
N VAL A 512 0.68 25.54 -12.79
CA VAL A 512 1.50 24.43 -13.33
C VAL A 512 2.95 24.88 -13.46
N ALA A 513 3.89 24.11 -12.91
CA ALA A 513 5.34 24.41 -12.98
C ALA A 513 5.72 25.81 -12.44
N GLY A 514 4.99 26.31 -11.44
CA GLY A 514 5.25 27.62 -10.83
C GLY A 514 4.70 28.81 -11.61
N VAL A 515 3.97 28.58 -12.72
CA VAL A 515 3.22 29.62 -13.41
C VAL A 515 1.90 29.85 -12.66
N PRO A 516 1.67 31.02 -12.04
CA PRO A 516 0.45 31.28 -11.29
C PRO A 516 -0.79 31.02 -12.13
N SER A 517 -1.77 30.33 -11.54
CA SER A 517 -3.10 30.21 -12.10
C SER A 517 -4.02 31.22 -11.40
N ALA A 518 -4.95 31.81 -12.13
CA ALA A 518 -5.99 32.64 -11.52
C ALA A 518 -6.85 31.81 -10.54
N HIS A 519 -6.89 30.48 -10.73
CA HIS A 519 -7.76 29.55 -10.02
C HIS A 519 -6.97 28.40 -9.42
N ALA A 520 -7.61 27.67 -8.49
CA ALA A 520 -6.97 26.54 -7.85
C ALA A 520 -6.91 25.34 -8.81
N LEU A 521 -5.75 24.69 -8.90
CA LEU A 521 -5.54 23.49 -9.69
C LEU A 521 -5.26 22.29 -8.78
N TYR A 522 -5.86 21.16 -9.11
CA TYR A 522 -5.45 19.88 -8.57
C TYR A 522 -4.15 19.45 -9.25
N THR A 523 -3.13 19.13 -8.45
CA THR A 523 -1.96 18.38 -8.90
C THR A 523 -2.15 16.93 -8.45
N THR A 524 -2.07 15.98 -9.37
CA THR A 524 -2.21 14.55 -9.06
C THR A 524 -1.02 13.75 -9.57
N ASP A 525 -0.81 12.58 -8.97
CA ASP A 525 0.17 11.59 -9.47
C ASP A 525 -0.43 10.61 -10.49
N ILE A 526 -1.61 10.92 -11.02
CA ILE A 526 -2.31 10.08 -11.99
C ILE A 526 -1.53 10.08 -13.31
N SER A 527 -1.22 8.89 -13.80
CA SER A 527 -0.49 8.71 -15.06
C SER A 527 -1.42 8.81 -16.26
N THR A 528 -1.54 10.02 -16.81
CA THR A 528 -2.33 10.30 -18.02
C THR A 528 -1.44 10.43 -19.28
N THR A 529 -2.03 10.23 -20.46
CA THR A 529 -1.39 10.48 -21.77
C THR A 529 -2.29 11.37 -22.65
N GLY A 530 -1.95 11.51 -23.95
CA GLY A 530 -2.81 12.17 -24.94
C GLY A 530 -4.23 11.57 -24.98
N GLY A 531 -5.25 12.37 -25.30
CA GLY A 531 -6.65 11.96 -25.39
C GLY A 531 -7.41 11.85 -24.06
N VAL A 532 -6.72 11.87 -22.91
CA VAL A 532 -7.35 11.91 -21.57
C VAL A 532 -7.85 13.30 -21.20
N GLY A 533 -7.37 14.35 -21.87
CA GLY A 533 -7.81 15.73 -21.66
C GLY A 533 -9.33 15.85 -21.77
N GLY A 534 -9.94 16.58 -20.83
CA GLY A 534 -11.39 16.72 -20.68
C GLY A 534 -12.06 15.60 -19.85
N GLY A 535 -11.33 14.54 -19.48
CA GLY A 535 -11.85 13.49 -18.62
C GLY A 535 -12.18 13.98 -17.20
N PRO A 536 -13.24 13.46 -16.57
CA PRO A 536 -13.61 13.82 -15.21
C PRO A 536 -12.54 13.36 -14.23
N LEU A 537 -12.12 14.24 -13.31
CA LEU A 537 -11.40 13.86 -12.09
C LEU A 537 -12.43 13.55 -11.01
N LEU A 538 -12.48 12.30 -10.55
CA LEU A 538 -13.43 11.83 -9.55
C LEU A 538 -12.73 11.54 -8.22
N ASP A 539 -13.36 11.95 -7.12
CA ASP A 539 -12.99 11.47 -5.79
C ASP A 539 -13.41 10.00 -5.67
N LEU A 540 -12.46 9.12 -5.36
CA LEU A 540 -12.71 7.68 -5.31
C LEU A 540 -13.72 7.31 -4.23
N ALA A 541 -13.73 8.02 -3.10
CA ALA A 541 -14.59 7.70 -1.97
C ALA A 541 -16.06 8.03 -2.25
N THR A 542 -16.32 9.15 -2.95
CA THR A 542 -17.68 9.64 -3.19
C THR A 542 -18.23 9.35 -4.58
N GLY A 543 -17.36 8.99 -5.53
CA GLY A 543 -17.72 8.82 -6.93
C GLY A 543 -18.14 10.12 -7.62
N LYS A 544 -17.93 11.27 -6.99
CA LYS A 544 -18.35 12.58 -7.51
C LYS A 544 -17.22 13.25 -8.29
N VAL A 545 -17.59 13.99 -9.34
CA VAL A 545 -16.65 14.80 -10.12
C VAL A 545 -16.24 16.02 -9.29
N ILE A 546 -14.92 16.17 -9.10
CA ILE A 546 -14.31 17.29 -8.37
C ILE A 546 -13.56 18.24 -9.31
N GLY A 547 -13.25 17.81 -10.53
CA GLY A 547 -12.54 18.62 -11.51
C GLY A 547 -12.50 18.00 -12.91
N VAL A 548 -11.80 18.66 -13.82
CA VAL A 548 -11.61 18.20 -15.21
C VAL A 548 -10.13 18.11 -15.53
N SER A 549 -9.68 16.93 -15.97
CA SER A 549 -8.30 16.73 -16.41
C SER A 549 -7.99 17.64 -17.59
N TYR A 550 -6.95 18.45 -17.49
CA TYR A 550 -6.62 19.44 -18.52
C TYR A 550 -5.21 19.27 -19.09
N SER A 551 -4.23 18.97 -18.24
CA SER A 551 -2.84 18.85 -18.70
C SER A 551 -2.05 17.87 -17.85
N GLY A 552 -0.79 17.65 -18.22
CA GLY A 552 0.14 16.92 -17.37
C GLY A 552 1.57 17.12 -17.84
N ILE A 553 2.52 16.91 -16.95
CA ILE A 553 3.95 17.12 -17.21
C ILE A 553 4.75 15.88 -16.80
N TRP A 554 5.73 15.52 -17.62
CA TRP A 554 6.74 14.53 -17.28
C TRP A 554 7.86 15.20 -16.47
N GLN A 555 8.14 14.71 -15.26
CA GLN A 555 9.17 15.26 -14.38
C GLN A 555 10.38 14.31 -14.23
N GLY A 556 10.80 13.69 -15.33
CA GLY A 556 11.96 12.81 -15.36
C GLY A 556 11.81 11.64 -14.39
N ALA A 557 12.75 11.51 -13.45
CA ALA A 557 12.75 10.47 -12.43
C ALA A 557 11.47 10.44 -11.57
N ARG A 558 10.78 11.57 -11.38
CA ARG A 558 9.55 11.64 -10.58
C ARG A 558 8.30 11.13 -11.32
N GLY A 559 8.43 10.91 -12.64
CA GLY A 559 7.38 10.38 -13.49
C GLY A 559 6.35 11.43 -13.93
N LYS A 560 5.15 10.94 -14.27
CA LYS A 560 4.05 11.74 -14.78
C LYS A 560 3.22 12.36 -13.64
N PHE A 561 2.97 13.66 -13.74
CA PHE A 561 1.98 14.38 -12.94
C PHE A 561 0.88 14.91 -13.85
N ALA A 562 -0.36 14.81 -13.40
CA ALA A 562 -1.52 15.35 -14.10
C ALA A 562 -2.12 16.54 -13.34
N TYR A 563 -2.75 17.43 -14.09
CA TYR A 563 -3.38 18.62 -13.56
C TYR A 563 -4.84 18.66 -13.98
N ALA A 564 -5.71 18.95 -13.02
CA ALA A 564 -7.13 19.15 -13.25
C ALA A 564 -7.58 20.52 -12.74
N GLU A 565 -8.47 21.14 -13.50
CA GLU A 565 -9.14 22.39 -13.12
C GLU A 565 -10.29 22.10 -12.15
N THR A 566 -10.44 22.94 -11.12
CA THR A 566 -11.64 22.95 -10.29
C THR A 566 -12.84 23.41 -11.10
N ILE A 567 -14.04 22.95 -10.77
CA ILE A 567 -15.27 23.35 -11.47
C ILE A 567 -15.67 24.76 -11.02
N PRO A 568 -15.80 25.73 -11.95
CA PRO A 568 -16.18 27.09 -11.59
C PRO A 568 -17.55 27.16 -10.92
N PRO A 569 -17.77 28.05 -9.93
CA PRO A 569 -19.10 28.24 -9.33
C PRO A 569 -20.19 28.54 -10.36
N ALA A 570 -19.88 29.30 -11.42
CA ALA A 570 -20.82 29.57 -12.51
C ALA A 570 -21.23 28.30 -13.28
N ALA A 571 -20.27 27.39 -13.52
CA ALA A 571 -20.54 26.10 -14.14
C ALA A 571 -21.35 25.18 -13.21
N LEU A 572 -21.02 25.15 -11.91
CA LEU A 572 -21.79 24.40 -10.89
C LEU A 572 -23.24 24.88 -10.83
N ALA A 573 -23.48 26.19 -10.87
CA ALA A 573 -24.82 26.75 -10.89
C ALA A 573 -25.61 26.28 -12.12
N LEU A 574 -25.01 26.30 -13.32
CA LEU A 574 -25.63 25.82 -14.55
C LEU A 574 -25.98 24.32 -14.49
N ILE A 575 -25.06 23.50 -14.00
CA ILE A 575 -25.27 22.06 -13.79
C ILE A 575 -26.42 21.82 -12.81
N GLY A 576 -26.42 22.55 -11.68
CA GLY A 576 -27.46 22.44 -10.65
C GLY A 576 -28.85 22.83 -11.16
N ARG A 577 -28.96 23.89 -11.97
CA ARG A 577 -30.24 24.28 -12.61
C ARG A 577 -30.78 23.18 -13.53
N ARG A 578 -29.94 22.67 -14.43
CA ARG A 578 -30.29 21.58 -15.35
C ARG A 578 -30.72 20.31 -14.61
N ASN A 579 -30.04 19.96 -13.53
CA ASN A 579 -30.40 18.80 -12.70
C ASN A 579 -31.76 18.96 -11.99
N ARG A 580 -32.24 20.18 -11.77
CA ARG A 580 -33.59 20.46 -11.24
C ARG A 580 -34.66 20.59 -12.34
N GLY A 581 -34.29 20.43 -13.61
CA GLY A 581 -35.21 20.60 -14.74
C GLY A 581 -35.55 22.06 -15.04
N GLU A 582 -34.77 23.01 -14.52
CA GLU A 582 -34.94 24.43 -14.85
C GLU A 582 -34.46 24.68 -16.29
N PRO A 583 -35.21 25.46 -17.10
CA PRO A 583 -34.78 25.80 -18.45
C PRO A 583 -33.51 26.65 -18.41
N ASP A 584 -32.66 26.49 -19.43
CA ASP A 584 -31.56 27.43 -19.64
C ASP A 584 -32.17 28.80 -19.89
N GLU A 585 -31.83 29.76 -19.04
CA GLU A 585 -32.19 31.14 -19.25
C GLU A 585 -31.62 31.54 -20.61
N ALA A 586 -32.50 31.82 -21.58
CA ALA A 586 -32.06 32.25 -22.90
C ALA A 586 -31.07 33.39 -22.69
N PRO A 587 -29.87 33.35 -23.30
CA PRO A 587 -28.86 34.38 -23.08
C PRO A 587 -29.55 35.71 -23.29
N THR A 588 -29.75 36.45 -22.19
CA THR A 588 -30.52 37.68 -22.23
C THR A 588 -29.75 38.55 -23.20
N ALA A 589 -30.32 38.79 -24.39
CA ALA A 589 -29.67 39.59 -25.42
C ALA A 589 -29.13 40.81 -24.68
N PRO A 590 -27.81 41.09 -24.77
CA PRO A 590 -27.18 42.09 -23.93
C PRO A 590 -28.06 43.31 -24.03
N ALA A 591 -28.66 43.70 -22.88
CA ALA A 591 -29.62 44.78 -22.85
C ALA A 591 -28.97 45.90 -23.65
N THR A 592 -29.65 46.38 -24.70
CA THR A 592 -29.25 47.54 -25.48
C THR A 592 -29.31 48.74 -24.54
N GLY A 593 -28.35 48.76 -23.61
CA GLY A 593 -28.07 49.83 -22.70
C GLY A 593 -27.49 50.91 -23.57
N THR A 594 -28.20 52.03 -23.57
CA THR A 594 -27.69 53.33 -23.99
C THR A 594 -26.20 53.41 -23.70
N PRO A 595 -25.36 53.78 -24.69
CA PRO A 595 -23.92 53.86 -24.51
C PRO A 595 -23.62 54.62 -23.22
N PRO A 596 -22.74 54.10 -22.35
CA PRO A 596 -22.42 54.78 -21.11
C PRO A 596 -21.93 56.19 -21.45
N THR A 597 -22.64 57.20 -20.96
CA THR A 597 -22.20 58.59 -20.98
C THR A 597 -20.79 58.61 -20.42
N ALA A 598 -19.84 59.08 -21.25
CA ALA A 598 -18.43 59.11 -20.90
C ALA A 598 -18.24 59.74 -19.52
N PRO A 599 -17.55 59.05 -18.58
CA PRO A 599 -17.19 59.68 -17.31
C PRO A 599 -16.28 60.88 -17.61
N ALA A 600 -16.63 62.04 -17.04
CA ALA A 600 -15.82 63.23 -17.09
C ALA A 600 -14.40 62.91 -16.58
N ALA A 601 -13.40 63.37 -17.32
CA ALA A 601 -11.99 63.21 -16.98
C ALA A 601 -11.71 63.73 -15.56
N THR A 602 -11.41 62.82 -14.64
CA THR A 602 -10.80 63.15 -13.36
C THR A 602 -9.28 63.20 -13.50
N ASP A 603 -8.68 64.18 -12.84
CA ASP A 603 -7.27 64.51 -12.88
C ASP A 603 -6.33 63.32 -12.58
N PRO A 604 -5.11 63.32 -13.16
CA PRO A 604 -4.13 62.27 -12.91
C PRO A 604 -3.69 62.25 -11.44
N PRO A 605 -3.51 61.05 -10.85
CA PRO A 605 -3.01 60.92 -9.48
C PRO A 605 -1.54 61.36 -9.37
N PRO A 606 -1.12 61.91 -8.22
CA PRO A 606 0.26 62.34 -8.00
C PRO A 606 1.23 61.16 -8.02
N THR A 607 2.33 61.37 -8.74
CA THR A 607 3.47 60.46 -8.90
C THR A 607 4.09 60.12 -7.54
N ALA A 608 4.09 58.83 -7.17
CA ALA A 608 4.80 58.33 -6.00
C ALA A 608 6.33 58.34 -6.23
N PRO A 609 7.15 58.61 -5.19
CA PRO A 609 8.60 58.70 -5.32
C PRO A 609 9.25 57.33 -5.54
N ALA A 610 10.27 57.31 -6.39
CA ALA A 610 11.06 56.14 -6.76
C ALA A 610 11.80 55.56 -5.54
N THR A 611 11.61 54.26 -5.31
CA THR A 611 12.41 53.43 -4.41
C THR A 611 13.75 53.08 -5.09
N PRO A 612 14.90 53.17 -4.40
CA PRO A 612 16.21 52.89 -5.00
C PRO A 612 16.44 51.39 -5.24
N ASP A 613 17.10 51.11 -6.36
CA ASP A 613 17.52 49.79 -6.84
C ASP A 613 18.25 48.96 -5.77
N ALA A 614 17.75 47.74 -5.53
CA ALA A 614 18.47 46.71 -4.82
C ALA A 614 19.26 45.86 -5.82
N THR A 615 20.58 46.08 -5.85
CA THR A 615 21.56 45.29 -6.60
C THR A 615 21.52 43.82 -6.13
N PRO A 616 21.43 42.83 -7.05
CA PRO A 616 21.50 41.43 -6.67
C PRO A 616 22.91 41.03 -6.24
N ALA A 617 23.01 40.32 -5.11
CA ALA A 617 24.26 39.82 -4.56
C ALA A 617 24.85 38.68 -5.41
N ASP A 618 26.15 38.78 -5.64
CA ASP A 618 27.01 37.83 -6.35
C ASP A 618 27.14 36.49 -5.59
N PRO A 619 26.81 35.33 -6.21
CA PRO A 619 26.88 34.02 -5.55
C PRO A 619 28.29 33.41 -5.46
N SER A 620 29.36 34.21 -5.62
CA SER A 620 30.73 33.73 -5.79
C SER A 620 31.65 34.03 -4.59
N ALA A 621 31.25 33.73 -3.35
CA ALA A 621 32.12 33.88 -2.18
C ALA A 621 32.29 32.54 -1.41
N PRO A 622 33.53 32.05 -1.20
CA PRO A 622 33.78 30.82 -0.46
C PRO A 622 33.63 31.02 1.06
N ALA A 623 33.02 30.04 1.72
CA ALA A 623 32.79 30.04 3.16
C ALA A 623 34.12 29.96 3.95
N ALA A 624 34.30 30.88 4.90
CA ALA A 624 35.40 30.87 5.86
C ALA A 624 35.21 29.76 6.93
N PRO A 625 36.30 29.17 7.47
CA PRO A 625 36.22 28.06 8.40
C PRO A 625 35.90 28.54 9.83
N ALA A 626 34.98 27.83 10.49
CA ALA A 626 34.70 28.04 11.91
C ALA A 626 35.84 27.47 12.78
N SER A 627 36.40 28.32 13.64
CA SER A 627 37.34 27.96 14.70
C SER A 627 36.60 27.51 15.96
N ARG A 628 37.22 26.50 16.61
CA ARG A 628 36.97 25.84 17.91
C ARG A 628 36.17 26.58 18.96
#